data_AF-A0A7C7JUX5-F1
#
_entry.id   AF-A0A7C7JUX5-F1
#
_cell.length_a   1.000
_cell.length_b   1.000
_cell.length_c   1.000
_cell.angle_alpha   90.00
_cell.angle_beta   90.00
_cell.angle_gamma   90.00
#
_symmetry.space_group_name_H-M   'P 1'
#
loop_
_entity.id
_entity.type
_entity.pdbx_description
1 polymer ?
#
loop_
_entity_poly.entity_id
_entity_poly.type
_entity_poly.pdbx_seq_one_letter_code
_entity_poly.pdbx_strand_id
1 'polypeptide(L)'
;MGSRRTPHNFVDVKLPDLPNWDNFGDSFESALNWSDLEWLRSLSSMPIIIKGIQTSEDARLCTGYGVEGLVVSNHGGHALDLTSGTIQMLPEIVEAVGDRAEVYIDGGVRRGSDVLKCLALGAKAVFIGRPIFGRCQWAVRAV
;
A
#
# COMPACT_ATOMS: atom_id res chain seq x y z
N MET A 1 -3.63 -20.28 33.10
CA MET A 1 -4.84 -19.74 32.44
C MET A 1 -4.42 -18.48 31.68
N GLY A 2 -3.83 -18.62 30.49
CA GLY A 2 -3.24 -17.50 29.75
C GLY A 2 -4.28 -16.79 28.89
N SER A 3 -4.63 -15.55 29.23
CA SER A 3 -5.53 -14.72 28.45
C SER A 3 -4.88 -14.33 27.12
N ARG A 4 -5.55 -14.66 26.01
CA ARG A 4 -5.17 -14.26 24.64
C ARG A 4 -5.02 -12.73 24.59
N ARG A 5 -3.84 -12.25 24.20
CA ARG A 5 -3.58 -10.83 23.92
C ARG A 5 -4.13 -10.49 22.52
N THR A 6 -5.39 -10.11 22.44
CA THR A 6 -5.92 -9.36 21.29
C THR A 6 -5.54 -7.88 21.45
N PRO A 7 -4.99 -7.20 20.43
CA PRO A 7 -4.64 -5.78 20.54
C PRO A 7 -5.89 -4.93 20.79
N HIS A 8 -5.86 -4.06 21.80
CA HIS A 8 -6.99 -3.27 22.31
C HIS A 8 -7.33 -1.99 21.51
N ASN A 9 -6.72 -1.76 20.34
CA ASN A 9 -6.57 -0.40 19.83
C ASN A 9 -7.59 0.07 18.77
N PHE A 10 -8.61 -0.72 18.42
CA PHE A 10 -9.55 -0.35 17.36
C PHE A 10 -11.03 -0.57 17.73
N VAL A 11 -11.34 -0.84 18.99
CA VAL A 11 -12.68 -1.29 19.42
C VAL A 11 -13.67 -0.11 19.64
N ASP A 12 -13.16 1.11 19.90
CA ASP A 12 -13.98 2.30 20.18
C ASP A 12 -13.91 3.37 19.07
N VAL A 13 -13.30 3.06 17.93
CA VAL A 13 -13.32 3.96 16.78
C VAL A 13 -14.68 3.85 16.12
N LYS A 14 -15.43 4.97 16.10
CA LYS A 14 -16.63 5.06 15.26
C LYS A 14 -16.16 5.03 13.81
N LEU A 15 -16.23 3.84 13.20
CA LEU A 15 -15.96 3.66 11.79
C LEU A 15 -16.99 4.52 11.00
N PRO A 16 -16.60 5.12 9.87
CA PRO A 16 -17.53 5.45 8.81
C PRO A 16 -18.31 4.18 8.44
N ASP A 17 -19.30 4.28 7.56
CA ASP A 17 -20.03 3.11 7.07
C ASP A 17 -19.12 2.27 6.15
N LEU A 18 -18.10 1.67 6.76
CA LEU A 18 -17.00 0.95 6.17
C LEU A 18 -17.29 -0.54 6.28
N PRO A 19 -16.81 -1.31 5.30
CA PRO A 19 -17.02 -2.74 5.28
C PRO A 19 -16.38 -3.43 6.49
N ASN A 20 -17.17 -4.24 7.20
CA ASN A 20 -16.74 -5.06 8.33
C ASN A 20 -16.87 -6.55 8.00
N TRP A 21 -16.46 -7.42 8.92
CA TRP A 21 -16.49 -8.88 8.72
C TRP A 21 -17.90 -9.41 8.44
N ASP A 22 -18.92 -8.75 8.95
CA ASP A 22 -20.32 -9.19 8.85
C ASP A 22 -20.95 -8.81 7.49
N ASN A 23 -20.44 -7.77 6.81
CA ASN A 23 -20.97 -7.24 5.55
C ASN A 23 -19.99 -7.39 4.36
N PHE A 24 -18.93 -8.21 4.51
CA PHE A 24 -17.81 -8.33 3.57
C PHE A 24 -18.20 -8.70 2.12
N GLY A 25 -19.35 -9.37 1.93
CA GLY A 25 -19.88 -9.74 0.61
C GLY A 25 -20.55 -8.59 -0.15
N ASP A 26 -21.21 -7.68 0.58
CA ASP A 26 -21.84 -6.47 0.02
C ASP A 26 -20.84 -5.30 -0.12
N SER A 27 -19.60 -5.52 0.34
CA SER A 27 -18.55 -4.51 0.56
C SER A 27 -17.78 -4.03 -0.67
N PHE A 28 -17.93 -4.70 -1.82
CA PHE A 28 -17.26 -4.22 -3.04
C PHE A 28 -17.92 -2.96 -3.62
N GLU A 29 -19.13 -2.62 -3.17
CA GLU A 29 -19.86 -1.43 -3.64
C GLU A 29 -19.73 -0.21 -2.72
N SER A 30 -19.22 -0.32 -1.48
CA SER A 30 -18.85 0.86 -0.69
C SER A 30 -17.43 1.30 -1.06
N ALA A 31 -17.33 2.08 -2.14
CA ALA A 31 -16.06 2.63 -2.59
C ALA A 31 -15.44 3.52 -1.50
N LEU A 32 -14.29 3.09 -0.96
CA LEU A 32 -13.40 3.99 -0.24
C LEU A 32 -13.19 5.23 -1.12
N ASN A 33 -13.38 6.39 -0.52
CA ASN A 33 -13.31 7.67 -1.19
C ASN A 33 -12.17 8.50 -0.61
N TRP A 34 -11.79 9.57 -1.31
CA TRP A 34 -10.67 10.41 -0.87
C TRP A 34 -10.94 11.18 0.43
N SER A 35 -12.21 11.40 0.81
CA SER A 35 -12.56 12.04 2.09
C SER A 35 -12.30 11.13 3.29
N ASP A 36 -12.20 9.82 3.08
CA ASP A 36 -11.83 8.86 4.14
C ASP A 36 -10.37 9.05 4.62
N LEU A 37 -9.53 9.74 3.83
CA LEU A 37 -8.18 10.10 4.27
C LEU A 37 -8.19 11.10 5.44
N GLU A 38 -9.15 12.01 5.48
CA GLU A 38 -9.30 12.94 6.62
C GLU A 38 -9.70 12.19 7.89
N TRP A 39 -10.62 11.23 7.74
CA TRP A 39 -10.98 10.35 8.83
C TRP A 39 -9.78 9.54 9.32
N LEU A 40 -8.99 8.93 8.43
CA LEU A 40 -7.79 8.19 8.82
C LEU A 40 -6.77 9.06 9.58
N ARG A 41 -6.56 10.30 9.15
CA ARG A 41 -5.70 11.27 9.86
C ARG A 41 -6.23 11.64 11.24
N SER A 42 -7.55 11.62 11.43
CA SER A 42 -8.15 11.89 12.75
C SER A 42 -7.84 10.80 13.78
N LEU A 43 -7.52 9.58 13.33
CA LEU A 43 -7.24 8.44 14.20
C LEU A 43 -5.80 8.38 14.69
N SER A 44 -4.85 8.92 13.91
CA SER A 44 -3.43 8.78 14.19
C SER A 44 -2.62 9.88 13.53
N SER A 45 -1.55 10.30 14.20
CA SER A 45 -0.54 11.20 13.64
C SER A 45 0.54 10.47 12.81
N MET A 46 0.37 9.18 12.57
CA MET A 46 1.32 8.41 11.76
C MET A 46 1.18 8.76 10.27
N PRO A 47 2.28 8.74 9.51
CA PRO A 47 2.23 8.95 8.07
C PRO A 47 1.30 7.95 7.39
N ILE A 48 0.49 8.43 6.44
CA ILE A 48 -0.37 7.60 5.62
C ILE A 48 0.40 7.16 4.39
N ILE A 49 0.40 5.85 4.15
CA ILE A 49 1.00 5.26 2.96
C ILE A 49 -0.10 4.53 2.20
N ILE A 50 -0.35 4.93 0.95
CA ILE A 50 -1.34 4.26 0.10
C ILE A 50 -0.66 3.16 -0.70
N LYS A 51 -1.23 1.96 -0.66
CA LYS A 51 -0.70 0.78 -1.34
C LYS A 51 -1.66 0.33 -2.43
N GLY A 52 -1.10 -0.01 -3.60
CA GLY A 52 -1.89 -0.48 -4.74
C GLY A 52 -1.90 0.47 -5.93
N ILE A 53 -1.01 1.46 -5.93
CA ILE A 53 -0.90 2.42 -7.03
C ILE A 53 -0.31 1.73 -8.24
N GLN A 54 -0.98 1.86 -9.39
CA GLN A 54 -0.59 1.22 -10.64
C GLN A 54 -0.43 2.21 -11.80
N THR A 55 -0.83 3.47 -11.62
CA THR A 55 -0.81 4.52 -12.65
C THR A 55 -0.29 5.85 -12.09
N SER A 56 0.23 6.70 -12.98
CA SER A 56 0.67 8.06 -12.63
C SER A 56 -0.49 8.97 -12.22
N GLU A 57 -1.68 8.80 -12.79
CA GLU A 57 -2.86 9.60 -12.46
C GLU A 57 -3.23 9.44 -10.98
N ASP A 58 -3.29 8.19 -10.50
CA ASP A 58 -3.58 7.90 -9.10
C ASP A 58 -2.46 8.41 -8.19
N ALA A 59 -1.21 8.34 -8.62
CA ALA A 59 -0.08 8.86 -7.87
C ALA A 59 -0.15 10.41 -7.70
N ARG A 60 -0.52 11.14 -8.76
CA ARG A 60 -0.74 12.59 -8.70
C ARG A 60 -1.92 12.93 -7.80
N LEU A 61 -2.97 12.12 -7.82
CA LEU A 61 -4.14 12.31 -6.97
C LEU A 61 -3.78 12.11 -5.49
N CYS A 62 -3.09 11.03 -5.16
CA CYS A 62 -2.64 10.76 -3.79
C CYS A 62 -1.73 11.86 -3.24
N THR A 63 -0.78 12.34 -4.06
CA THR A 63 0.09 13.46 -3.66
C THR A 63 -0.70 14.77 -3.50
N GLY A 64 -1.75 14.99 -4.31
CA GLY A 64 -2.68 16.11 -4.15
C GLY A 64 -3.45 16.08 -2.83
N TYR A 65 -3.72 14.89 -2.29
CA TYR A 65 -4.34 14.70 -0.97
C TYR A 65 -3.33 14.67 0.20
N GLY A 66 -2.04 14.95 -0.05
CA GLY A 66 -1.02 15.06 1.01
C GLY A 66 -0.65 13.73 1.66
N VAL A 67 -0.65 12.64 0.90
CA VAL A 67 -0.20 11.32 1.36
C VAL A 67 1.34 11.29 1.39
N GLU A 68 1.92 10.76 2.46
CA GLU A 68 3.36 10.79 2.71
C GLU A 68 4.15 9.72 1.93
N GLY A 69 3.49 8.62 1.55
CA GLY A 69 4.12 7.58 0.74
C GLY A 69 3.17 6.75 -0.10
N LEU A 70 3.71 6.14 -1.15
CA LEU A 70 2.97 5.29 -2.08
C LEU A 70 3.69 3.96 -2.26
N VAL A 71 2.94 2.87 -2.37
CA VAL A 71 3.47 1.55 -2.72
C VAL A 71 2.94 1.13 -4.08
N VAL A 72 3.84 1.06 -5.05
CA VAL A 72 3.58 0.47 -6.37
C VAL A 72 3.36 -1.03 -6.18
N SER A 73 2.13 -1.48 -6.38
CA SER A 73 1.72 -2.84 -6.06
C SER A 73 0.51 -3.27 -6.86
N ASN A 74 0.54 -4.49 -7.40
CA ASN A 74 -0.62 -5.19 -7.95
C ASN A 74 -1.12 -6.28 -6.99
N HIS A 75 -0.89 -6.11 -5.70
CA HIS A 75 -1.21 -7.08 -4.65
C HIS A 75 -0.53 -8.46 -4.86
N GLY A 76 0.62 -8.49 -5.53
CA GLY A 76 1.31 -9.73 -5.84
C GLY A 76 0.67 -10.58 -6.94
N GLY A 77 -0.19 -9.96 -7.77
CA GLY A 77 -0.89 -10.58 -8.89
C GLY A 77 -2.22 -11.27 -8.52
N HIS A 78 -2.86 -10.83 -7.44
CA HIS A 78 -4.08 -11.47 -6.90
C HIS A 78 -5.36 -10.66 -7.08
N ALA A 79 -5.26 -9.33 -7.20
CA ALA A 79 -6.43 -8.46 -7.21
C ALA A 79 -7.08 -8.39 -8.59
N LEU A 80 -6.31 -8.00 -9.61
CA LEU A 80 -6.76 -7.89 -10.99
C LEU A 80 -5.75 -8.60 -11.90
N ASP A 81 -6.23 -9.56 -12.69
CA ASP A 81 -5.39 -10.27 -13.66
C ASP A 81 -5.02 -9.36 -14.84
N LEU A 82 -3.94 -9.70 -15.53
CA LEU A 82 -3.44 -8.99 -16.72
C LEU A 82 -2.99 -7.54 -16.46
N THR A 83 -2.82 -7.14 -15.21
CA THR A 83 -2.12 -5.90 -14.84
C THR A 83 -0.65 -5.97 -15.23
N SER A 84 -0.03 -4.81 -15.51
CA SER A 84 1.41 -4.74 -15.77
C SER A 84 2.24 -5.24 -14.58
N GLY A 85 3.49 -5.63 -14.82
CA GLY A 85 4.42 -5.90 -13.74
C GLY A 85 4.69 -4.62 -12.95
N THR A 86 4.77 -4.71 -11.63
CA THR A 86 5.01 -3.54 -10.75
C THR A 86 6.28 -2.78 -11.10
N ILE A 87 7.32 -3.48 -11.58
CA ILE A 87 8.57 -2.86 -12.04
C ILE A 87 8.40 -2.00 -13.31
N GLN A 88 7.41 -2.31 -14.14
CA GLN A 88 7.10 -1.55 -15.35
C GLN A 88 6.33 -0.26 -15.02
N MET A 89 5.49 -0.30 -13.99
CA MET A 89 4.72 0.86 -13.50
C MET A 89 5.59 1.85 -12.71
N LEU A 90 6.67 1.37 -12.09
CA LEU A 90 7.48 2.15 -11.15
C LEU A 90 8.03 3.47 -11.73
N PRO A 91 8.67 3.52 -12.92
CA PRO A 91 9.32 4.74 -13.40
C PRO A 91 8.32 5.88 -13.63
N GLU A 92 7.17 5.56 -14.23
CA GLU A 92 6.06 6.49 -14.44
C GLU A 92 5.55 7.08 -13.11
N ILE A 93 5.38 6.24 -12.09
CA ILE A 93 4.87 6.68 -10.79
C ILE A 93 5.90 7.54 -10.07
N VAL A 94 7.19 7.17 -10.11
CA VAL A 94 8.28 7.98 -9.53
C VAL A 94 8.32 9.37 -10.16
N GLU A 95 8.24 9.45 -11.49
CA GLU A 95 8.20 10.73 -12.21
C GLU A 95 6.97 11.57 -11.82
N ALA A 96 5.80 10.94 -11.74
CA ALA A 96 4.56 11.62 -11.39
C ALA A 96 4.55 12.17 -9.95
N VAL A 97 5.20 11.47 -9.01
CA VAL A 97 5.30 11.87 -7.61
C VAL A 97 6.30 13.00 -7.41
N GLY A 98 7.50 12.87 -8.01
CA GLY A 98 8.62 13.78 -7.76
C GLY A 98 9.04 13.76 -6.29
N ASP A 99 9.32 14.93 -5.71
CA ASP A 99 9.77 15.05 -4.32
C ASP A 99 8.62 15.16 -3.30
N ARG A 100 7.37 14.91 -3.71
CA ARG A 100 6.17 15.17 -2.89
C ARG A 100 5.84 14.05 -1.90
N ALA A 101 6.23 12.82 -2.19
CA ALA A 101 5.97 11.65 -1.34
C ALA A 101 7.05 10.58 -1.57
N GLU A 102 7.24 9.68 -0.61
CA GLU A 102 8.14 8.54 -0.81
C GLU A 102 7.48 7.48 -1.70
N VAL A 103 8.24 6.90 -2.63
CA VAL A 103 7.77 5.81 -3.49
C VAL A 103 8.44 4.51 -3.07
N TYR A 104 7.63 3.49 -2.84
CA TYR A 104 8.07 2.13 -2.55
C TYR A 104 7.46 1.14 -3.55
N ILE A 105 7.94 -0.10 -3.54
CA ILE A 105 7.47 -1.14 -4.47
C ILE A 105 7.39 -2.51 -3.82
N ASP A 106 6.42 -3.31 -4.26
CA ASP A 106 6.36 -4.75 -4.02
C ASP A 106 6.06 -5.55 -5.30
N GLY A 107 5.96 -6.87 -5.18
CA GLY A 107 5.57 -7.75 -6.28
C GLY A 107 6.76 -8.29 -7.06
N GLY A 108 6.84 -9.62 -7.20
CA GLY A 108 7.84 -10.28 -8.06
C GLY A 108 9.30 -10.28 -7.58
N VAL A 109 9.70 -9.49 -6.59
CA VAL A 109 11.11 -9.39 -6.11
C VAL A 109 11.56 -10.68 -5.42
N ARG A 110 12.64 -11.31 -5.92
CA ARG A 110 13.16 -12.58 -5.38
C ARG A 110 14.67 -12.62 -5.15
N ARG A 111 15.41 -11.70 -5.75
CA ARG A 111 16.88 -11.64 -5.67
C ARG A 111 17.35 -10.25 -5.28
N GLY A 112 18.56 -10.15 -4.72
CA GLY A 112 19.19 -8.85 -4.43
C GLY A 112 19.37 -7.98 -5.68
N SER A 113 19.57 -8.60 -6.85
CA SER A 113 19.60 -7.89 -8.14
C SER A 113 18.27 -7.21 -8.49
N ASP A 114 17.15 -7.78 -8.07
CA ASP A 114 15.82 -7.20 -8.30
C ASP A 114 15.64 -5.97 -7.41
N VAL A 115 16.09 -6.07 -6.15
CA VAL A 115 16.13 -4.94 -5.22
C VAL A 115 16.96 -3.80 -5.79
N LEU A 116 18.17 -4.09 -6.29
CA LEU A 116 19.04 -3.08 -6.88
C LEU A 116 18.37 -2.37 -8.07
N LYS A 117 17.68 -3.10 -8.95
CA LYS A 117 16.92 -2.51 -10.07
C LYS A 117 15.79 -1.60 -9.58
N CYS A 118 15.04 -2.02 -8.56
CA CYS A 118 13.97 -1.21 -7.99
C CYS A 118 14.50 0.12 -7.44
N LEU A 119 15.59 0.07 -6.68
CA LEU A 119 16.24 1.26 -6.11
C LEU A 119 16.78 2.18 -7.22
N ALA A 120 17.43 1.60 -8.24
CA ALA A 120 17.96 2.35 -9.37
C ALA A 120 16.86 3.06 -10.19
N LEU A 121 15.64 2.53 -10.17
CA LEU A 121 14.46 3.12 -10.83
C LEU A 121 13.71 4.11 -9.93
N GLY A 122 14.23 4.43 -8.74
CA GLY A 122 13.71 5.50 -7.88
C GLY A 122 12.84 5.03 -6.71
N ALA A 123 12.70 3.72 -6.47
CA ALA A 123 12.07 3.25 -5.23
C ALA A 123 12.96 3.52 -4.02
N LYS A 124 12.37 3.96 -2.91
CA LYS A 124 13.04 4.18 -1.62
C LYS A 124 13.25 2.88 -0.83
N ALA A 125 12.33 1.93 -0.97
CA ALA A 125 12.38 0.63 -0.32
C ALA A 125 11.57 -0.40 -1.11
N VAL A 126 11.82 -1.68 -0.80
CA VAL A 126 11.23 -2.82 -1.51
C VAL A 126 10.60 -3.78 -0.50
N PHE A 127 9.33 -4.09 -0.66
CA PHE A 127 8.64 -5.05 0.20
C PHE A 127 8.63 -6.45 -0.43
N ILE A 128 8.75 -7.48 0.42
CA ILE A 128 8.66 -8.87 -0.01
C ILE A 128 7.57 -9.59 0.77
N GLY A 129 6.76 -10.38 0.06
CA GLY A 129 5.65 -11.15 0.64
C GLY A 129 5.89 -12.64 0.59
N ARG A 130 5.45 -13.29 -0.52
CA ARG A 130 5.52 -14.75 -0.71
C ARG A 130 6.84 -15.41 -0.27
N PRO A 131 8.03 -14.84 -0.54
CA PRO A 131 9.29 -15.46 -0.10
C PRO A 131 9.45 -15.63 1.41
N ILE A 132 8.74 -14.83 2.23
CA ILE A 132 8.84 -14.93 3.70
C ILE A 132 7.79 -15.89 4.26
N PHE A 133 6.53 -15.80 3.85
CA PHE A 133 5.42 -16.47 4.57
C PHE A 133 4.40 -17.24 3.71
N GLY A 134 4.59 -17.38 2.39
CA GLY A 134 3.59 -18.01 1.51
C GLY A 134 2.32 -17.17 1.30
N ARG A 135 1.90 -16.35 2.28
CA ARG A 135 0.96 -15.22 2.19
C ARG A 135 1.37 -14.15 3.23
N CYS A 136 1.11 -12.87 2.93
CA CYS A 136 1.43 -11.66 3.73
C CYS A 136 2.84 -11.04 3.51
N GLN A 137 2.85 -9.71 3.52
CA GLN A 137 3.87 -8.82 2.97
C GLN A 137 4.58 -8.09 4.12
N TRP A 138 5.92 -8.08 4.13
CA TRP A 138 6.73 -7.36 5.12
C TRP A 138 7.76 -6.45 4.45
N ALA A 139 8.09 -5.36 5.13
CA ALA A 139 9.08 -4.39 4.67
C ALA A 139 10.49 -4.96 4.83
N VAL A 140 11.27 -4.95 3.74
CA VAL A 140 12.72 -4.96 3.85
C VAL A 140 13.18 -3.57 3.46
N ARG A 141 13.68 -2.82 4.43
CA ARG A 141 14.44 -1.62 4.11
C ARG A 141 15.74 -2.09 3.49
N ALA A 142 15.86 -1.94 2.17
CA ALA A 142 17.18 -1.98 1.56
C ALA A 142 17.92 -0.74 2.08
N VAL A 143 19.03 -0.99 2.77
CA VAL A 143 19.91 0.03 3.35
C VAL A 143 20.68 0.71 2.22
#